data_AF-A0A182WZL5-F1
#
_entry.id   AF-A0A182WZL5-F1
#
_cell.length_a   1.000
_cell.length_b   1.000
_cell.length_c   1.000
_cell.angle_alpha   90.00
_cell.angle_beta   90.00
_cell.angle_gamma   90.00
#
_symmetry.space_group_name_H-M   'P 1'
#
loop_
_entity.id
_entity.type
_entity.pdbx_description
1 polymer ?
#
loop_
_entity_poly.entity_id
_entity_poly.type
_entity_poly.pdbx_seq_one_letter_code
_entity_poly.pdbx_strand_id
1 'polypeptide(L)'
;MFRSVQLFAIVLYLAQPALALETDVTPGAICRVEGSFGRCVHFKNDPKYLTLLLKSTRTEQDDSYLLRYVCDRRKGLTCRTGSVNDEVCGVQMDNRIVGGQRTSIDQYPWMALLQYINHRKGTKRFACGGTLLNRKFVLSAAHCFVRLPAGVELHKVRLGEWDTDSEIDCEDLDDELSCASPVQDFDYERIIIHEGYTGNHADRENDIALIELSGSAKYNDFVKPICLPEPGTPNKEKLYFGSMWAAGWGRTETASGSRFKLYVPLDLFDLQSCNETYQRRVKVPLTETQFCAMGAPGKDTCNGDSGGPLMKTMKTLHYVVGVVSFGPQRCGSGIPAVYTRVDKFYDWIVGHMVEFEN
;
A
#
# COMPACT_ATOMS: atom_id res chain seq x y z
N MET A 1 43.65 -3.65 -71.25
CA MET A 1 43.70 -2.24 -70.81
C MET A 1 42.36 -1.92 -70.16
N PHE A 2 42.40 -1.43 -68.93
CA PHE A 2 41.33 -1.35 -67.93
C PHE A 2 40.01 -0.70 -68.38
N ARG A 3 38.87 -1.29 -67.97
CA ARG A 3 37.68 -0.52 -67.53
C ARG A 3 37.00 -1.27 -66.38
N SER A 4 37.20 -0.75 -65.17
CA SER A 4 36.48 -1.15 -63.97
C SER A 4 35.18 -0.36 -63.91
N VAL A 5 34.03 -1.04 -63.80
CA VAL A 5 32.72 -0.41 -63.59
C VAL A 5 32.40 -0.53 -62.10
N GLN A 6 32.40 0.60 -61.39
CA GLN A 6 31.92 0.71 -60.02
C GLN A 6 30.39 0.64 -60.00
N LEU A 7 29.82 -0.37 -59.33
CA LEU A 7 28.41 -0.38 -58.94
C LEU A 7 28.26 0.39 -57.62
N PHE A 8 27.58 1.54 -57.66
CA PHE A 8 27.11 2.24 -56.47
C PHE A 8 25.84 1.54 -55.96
N ALA A 9 25.91 0.92 -54.78
CA ALA A 9 24.72 0.49 -54.05
C ALA A 9 24.24 1.66 -53.18
N ILE A 10 23.18 2.34 -53.61
CA ILE A 10 22.47 3.32 -52.80
C ILE A 10 21.52 2.55 -51.88
N VAL A 11 21.89 2.43 -50.61
CA VAL A 11 20.98 1.94 -49.57
C VAL A 11 20.13 3.13 -49.11
N LEU A 12 18.90 3.21 -49.61
CA LEU A 12 17.89 4.10 -49.05
C LEU A 12 17.50 3.59 -47.65
N TYR A 13 17.97 4.29 -46.61
CA TYR A 13 17.39 4.16 -45.27
C TYR A 13 15.99 4.78 -45.29
N LEU A 14 14.97 3.94 -45.32
CA LEU A 14 13.60 4.34 -44.97
C LEU A 14 13.57 4.65 -43.47
N ALA A 15 13.40 5.93 -43.13
CA ALA A 15 13.09 6.34 -41.76
C ALA A 15 11.75 5.70 -41.38
N GLN A 16 11.79 4.77 -40.41
CA GLN A 16 10.56 4.27 -39.80
C GLN A 16 9.87 5.42 -39.05
N PRO A 17 8.55 5.59 -39.19
CA PRO A 17 7.82 6.54 -38.38
C PRO A 17 7.93 6.09 -36.93
N ALA A 18 8.30 7.02 -36.04
CA ALA A 18 8.24 6.80 -34.60
C ALA A 18 6.83 6.33 -34.26
N LEU A 19 6.70 5.07 -33.83
CA LEU A 19 5.49 4.54 -33.22
C LEU A 19 5.17 5.45 -32.04
N ALA A 20 4.20 6.34 -32.24
CA ALA A 20 3.57 7.06 -31.15
C ALA A 20 2.87 5.99 -30.31
N LEU A 21 3.48 5.64 -29.19
CA LEU A 21 2.92 4.74 -28.19
C LEU A 21 1.51 5.28 -27.84
N GLU A 22 0.48 4.59 -28.29
CA GLU A 22 -0.90 4.87 -27.90
C GLU A 22 -1.07 4.43 -26.45
N THR A 23 -0.72 5.30 -25.53
CA THR A 23 -0.93 5.07 -24.10
C THR A 23 -2.36 5.50 -23.78
N ASP A 24 -3.26 4.54 -23.50
CA ASP A 24 -4.62 4.85 -23.02
C ASP A 24 -4.59 5.24 -21.53
N VAL A 25 -3.71 6.18 -21.17
CA VAL A 25 -3.47 6.56 -19.78
C VAL A 25 -4.66 7.33 -19.25
N THR A 26 -5.15 6.94 -18.08
CA THR A 26 -6.25 7.61 -17.41
C THR A 26 -5.73 8.75 -16.53
N PRO A 27 -6.47 9.87 -16.39
CA PRO A 27 -6.18 10.87 -15.38
C PRO A 27 -6.07 10.21 -13.99
N GLY A 28 -5.03 10.59 -13.25
CA GLY A 28 -4.68 10.00 -11.97
C GLY A 28 -3.81 8.74 -12.07
N ALA A 29 -3.50 8.15 -13.22
CA ALA A 29 -2.53 7.05 -13.28
C ALA A 29 -1.17 7.47 -12.69
N ILE A 30 -0.48 6.56 -12.02
CA ILE A 30 0.85 6.84 -11.49
C ILE A 30 1.85 6.84 -12.66
N CYS A 31 2.78 7.78 -12.64
CA CYS A 31 3.79 7.96 -13.67
C CYS A 31 5.19 8.02 -13.09
N ARG A 32 6.19 7.68 -13.92
CA ARG A 32 7.61 7.78 -13.59
C ARG A 32 8.34 8.58 -14.66
N VAL A 33 9.09 9.59 -14.23
CA VAL A 33 9.93 10.42 -15.09
C VAL A 33 11.28 10.59 -14.40
N GLU A 34 12.36 10.14 -15.06
CA GLU A 34 13.75 10.29 -14.56
C GLU A 34 13.96 9.76 -13.13
N GLY A 35 13.32 8.64 -12.80
CA GLY A 35 13.39 8.04 -11.46
C GLY A 35 12.48 8.70 -10.41
N SER A 36 11.85 9.83 -10.74
CA SER A 36 10.84 10.47 -9.90
C SER A 36 9.45 9.93 -10.20
N PHE A 37 8.63 9.79 -9.16
CA PHE A 37 7.26 9.32 -9.27
C PHE A 37 6.25 10.46 -9.11
N GLY A 38 5.07 10.30 -9.70
CA GLY A 38 3.99 11.29 -9.67
C GLY A 38 2.67 10.74 -10.17
N ARG A 39 1.75 11.63 -10.53
CA ARG A 39 0.48 11.25 -11.17
C ARG A 39 0.25 12.01 -12.47
N CYS A 40 -0.38 11.34 -13.42
CA CYS A 40 -0.84 11.93 -14.66
C CYS A 40 -2.04 12.85 -14.41
N VAL A 41 -1.84 14.16 -14.54
CA VAL A 41 -2.89 15.17 -14.37
C VAL A 41 -3.05 15.95 -15.67
N HIS A 42 -4.19 16.60 -15.87
CA HIS A 42 -4.28 17.54 -16.99
C HIS A 42 -3.25 18.66 -16.81
N PHE A 43 -2.60 19.09 -17.90
CA PHE A 43 -1.54 20.13 -17.85
C PHE A 43 -1.96 21.42 -17.11
N LYS A 44 -3.26 21.75 -17.12
CA LYS A 44 -3.84 22.89 -16.37
C LYS A 44 -3.70 22.76 -14.84
N ASN A 45 -3.57 21.54 -14.33
CA ASN A 45 -3.41 21.20 -12.91
C ASN A 45 -1.93 20.88 -12.56
N ASP A 46 -1.01 21.16 -13.48
CA ASP A 46 0.43 21.07 -13.31
C ASP A 46 1.05 22.47 -13.50
N PRO A 47 1.17 23.26 -12.41
CA PRO A 47 1.61 24.66 -12.51
C PRO A 47 3.00 24.82 -13.13
N LYS A 48 3.90 23.87 -12.87
CA LYS A 48 5.26 23.90 -13.42
C LYS A 48 5.24 23.68 -14.93
N TYR A 49 4.51 22.66 -15.39
CA TYR A 49 4.36 22.40 -16.81
C TYR A 49 3.64 23.54 -17.53
N LEU A 50 2.53 24.06 -16.97
CA LEU A 50 1.78 25.17 -17.56
C LEU A 50 2.62 26.44 -17.69
N THR A 51 3.42 26.76 -16.67
CA THR A 51 4.32 27.93 -16.69
C THR A 51 5.35 27.83 -17.82
N LEU A 52 5.94 26.65 -18.02
CA LEU A 52 6.91 26.42 -19.10
C LEU A 52 6.24 26.43 -20.48
N LEU A 53 5.03 25.89 -20.59
CA LEU A 53 4.27 25.85 -21.84
C LEU A 53 3.89 27.26 -22.33
N LEU A 54 3.57 28.17 -21.40
CA LEU A 54 3.16 29.55 -21.70
C LEU A 54 4.34 30.53 -21.85
N LYS A 55 5.58 30.07 -21.65
CA LYS A 55 6.78 30.90 -21.73
C LYS A 55 7.01 31.39 -23.16
N SER A 56 7.18 32.71 -23.34
CA SER A 56 7.34 33.34 -24.66
C SER A 56 8.62 32.90 -25.40
N THR A 57 9.70 32.69 -24.65
CA THR A 57 10.97 32.15 -25.18
C THR A 57 11.40 30.98 -24.30
N ARG A 58 11.38 29.77 -24.88
CA ARG A 58 11.78 28.52 -24.21
C ARG A 58 13.26 28.21 -24.48
N THR A 59 13.95 27.70 -23.47
CA THR A 59 15.29 27.12 -23.62
C THR A 59 15.18 25.66 -24.06
N GLU A 60 16.30 25.07 -24.48
CA GLU A 60 16.36 23.63 -24.77
C GLU A 60 15.99 22.78 -23.54
N GLN A 61 16.31 23.25 -22.32
CA GLN A 61 15.89 22.56 -21.10
C GLN A 61 14.37 22.63 -20.89
N ASP A 62 13.73 23.77 -21.20
CA ASP A 62 12.28 23.91 -21.10
C ASP A 62 11.57 22.95 -22.07
N ASP A 63 12.05 22.88 -23.32
CA ASP A 63 11.47 21.98 -24.33
C ASP A 63 11.69 20.51 -23.98
N SER A 64 12.88 20.18 -23.50
CA SER A 64 13.20 18.83 -22.99
C SER A 64 12.27 18.43 -21.84
N TYR A 65 12.00 19.33 -20.90
CA TYR A 65 11.05 19.10 -19.81
C TYR A 65 9.64 18.84 -20.34
N LEU A 66 9.13 19.72 -21.22
CA LEU A 66 7.79 19.59 -21.80
C LEU A 66 7.62 18.31 -22.62
N LEU A 67 8.69 17.79 -23.24
CA LEU A 67 8.65 16.53 -23.98
C LEU A 67 8.65 15.31 -23.07
N ARG A 68 9.46 15.32 -21.99
CA ARG A 68 9.65 14.17 -21.09
C ARG A 68 8.51 13.96 -20.11
N TYR A 69 7.86 15.04 -19.67
CA TYR A 69 6.84 14.99 -18.62
C TYR A 69 5.42 14.74 -19.15
N VAL A 70 5.26 14.22 -20.37
CA VAL A 70 3.95 13.90 -20.94
C VAL A 70 3.56 12.46 -20.61
N CYS A 71 2.36 12.28 -20.06
CA CYS A 71 1.74 10.96 -19.93
C CYS A 71 0.95 10.55 -21.19
N ASP A 72 0.12 11.46 -21.69
CA ASP A 72 -0.68 11.27 -22.90
C ASP A 72 -0.91 12.63 -23.58
N ARG A 73 -0.38 12.79 -24.80
CA ARG A 73 -0.52 14.02 -25.58
C ARG A 73 -1.95 14.30 -26.03
N ARG A 74 -2.70 13.27 -26.41
CA ARG A 74 -4.06 13.40 -26.96
C ARG A 74 -5.03 13.86 -25.87
N LYS A 75 -4.84 13.37 -24.65
CA LYS A 75 -5.64 13.75 -23.48
C LYS A 75 -5.09 14.98 -22.73
N GLY A 76 -3.93 15.51 -23.14
CA GLY A 76 -3.27 16.63 -22.48
C GLY A 76 -2.87 16.32 -21.04
N LEU A 77 -2.38 15.10 -20.79
CA LEU A 77 -1.97 14.63 -19.47
C LEU A 77 -0.44 14.75 -19.31
N THR A 78 -0.02 15.29 -18.17
CA THR A 78 1.38 15.48 -17.79
C THR A 78 1.64 14.79 -16.46
N CYS A 79 2.88 14.31 -16.28
CA CYS A 79 3.31 13.67 -15.06
C CYS A 79 3.68 14.73 -14.01
N ARG A 80 2.78 15.02 -13.08
CA ARG A 80 3.09 15.90 -11.95
C ARG A 80 3.85 15.08 -10.90
N THR A 81 5.18 15.20 -10.90
CA THR A 81 6.05 14.51 -9.93
C THR A 81 5.90 15.07 -8.52
N GLY A 82 6.16 14.23 -7.52
CA GLY A 82 6.22 14.60 -6.11
C GLY A 82 5.35 13.72 -5.21
N SER A 83 4.09 13.51 -5.59
CA SER A 83 3.14 12.69 -4.83
C SER A 83 2.46 11.66 -5.73
N VAL A 84 2.40 10.42 -5.26
CA VAL A 84 1.69 9.27 -5.85
C VAL A 84 0.41 8.94 -5.08
N ASN A 85 0.26 9.47 -3.86
CA ASN A 85 -0.95 9.34 -3.08
C ASN A 85 -2.18 9.80 -3.87
N ASP A 86 -3.32 9.15 -3.62
CA ASP A 86 -4.60 9.59 -4.17
C ASP A 86 -4.93 11.01 -3.67
N GLU A 87 -5.69 11.80 -4.45
CA GLU A 87 -6.03 13.18 -4.04
C GLU A 87 -6.78 13.19 -2.69
N VAL A 88 -7.48 12.10 -2.40
CA VAL A 88 -8.14 11.84 -1.11
C VAL A 88 -7.63 10.51 -0.54
N CYS A 89 -6.50 10.56 0.18
CA CYS A 89 -5.97 9.44 0.95
C CYS A 89 -5.99 9.73 2.46
N GLY A 90 -6.01 8.69 3.28
CA GLY A 90 -5.80 8.80 4.73
C GLY A 90 -6.87 9.62 5.45
N VAL A 91 -8.02 9.87 4.83
CA VAL A 91 -9.14 10.60 5.43
C VAL A 91 -10.13 9.59 6.00
N GLN A 92 -10.49 9.78 7.27
CA GLN A 92 -11.62 9.13 7.91
C GLN A 92 -12.53 10.20 8.53
N MET A 93 -13.80 9.88 8.80
CA MET A 93 -14.69 10.77 9.54
C MET A 93 -14.31 10.70 11.03
N ASP A 94 -13.58 11.69 11.52
CA ASP A 94 -13.25 11.80 12.95
C ASP A 94 -14.45 12.38 13.70
N ASN A 95 -15.23 11.56 14.43
CA ASN A 95 -15.95 12.03 15.63
C ASN A 95 -16.67 10.97 16.48
N ARG A 96 -16.30 9.69 16.45
CA ARG A 96 -17.05 8.68 17.23
C ARG A 96 -16.09 7.74 17.94
N ILE A 97 -15.65 8.11 19.14
CA ILE A 97 -15.03 7.17 20.09
C ILE A 97 -16.12 6.75 21.06
N VAL A 98 -16.63 5.52 20.92
CA VAL A 98 -17.51 4.90 21.90
C VAL A 98 -16.87 3.59 22.38
N GLY A 99 -16.70 3.45 23.70
CA GLY A 99 -16.71 2.14 24.36
C GLY A 99 -15.44 1.28 24.40
N GLY A 100 -14.38 1.62 23.68
CA GLY A 100 -13.07 0.96 23.81
C GLY A 100 -12.87 -0.29 22.94
N GLN A 101 -11.69 -0.37 22.33
CA GLN A 101 -11.15 -1.42 21.44
C GLN A 101 -11.92 -1.70 20.13
N ARG A 102 -13.26 -1.60 20.09
CA ARG A 102 -14.03 -1.73 18.84
C ARG A 102 -13.94 -0.46 18.02
N THR A 103 -13.77 -0.62 16.71
CA THR A 103 -13.88 0.50 15.77
C THR A 103 -15.33 0.88 15.52
N SER A 104 -15.55 2.15 15.20
CA SER A 104 -16.79 2.58 14.53
C SER A 104 -16.84 2.01 13.12
N ILE A 105 -18.05 1.85 12.58
CA ILE A 105 -18.28 1.16 11.30
C ILE A 105 -17.45 1.72 10.11
N ASP A 106 -17.21 3.03 10.09
CA ASP A 106 -16.49 3.76 9.03
C ASP A 106 -14.99 4.03 9.35
N GLN A 107 -14.52 3.62 10.53
CA GLN A 107 -13.15 3.88 10.96
C GLN A 107 -12.16 2.96 10.23
N TYR A 108 -11.00 3.49 9.83
CA TYR A 108 -9.98 2.75 9.06
C TYR A 108 -10.54 2.11 7.75
N PRO A 109 -11.07 2.92 6.81
CA PRO A 109 -11.71 2.43 5.58
C PRO A 109 -10.74 1.84 4.54
N TRP A 110 -9.43 1.84 4.82
CA TRP A 110 -8.40 1.22 3.98
C TRP A 110 -8.10 -0.22 4.37
N MET A 111 -8.73 -0.75 5.41
CA MET A 111 -8.51 -2.13 5.84
C MET A 111 -8.97 -3.13 4.79
N ALA A 112 -8.09 -4.07 4.44
CA ALA A 112 -8.40 -5.22 3.60
C ALA A 112 -8.33 -6.51 4.42
N LEU A 113 -9.25 -7.44 4.15
CA LEU A 113 -9.27 -8.76 4.78
C LEU A 113 -9.00 -9.85 3.73
N LEU A 114 -7.98 -10.66 3.95
CA LEU A 114 -7.49 -11.64 2.99
C LEU A 114 -8.07 -13.02 3.29
N GLN A 115 -8.89 -13.51 2.38
CA GLN A 115 -9.53 -14.82 2.48
C GLN A 115 -8.69 -15.88 1.75
N TYR A 116 -8.46 -17.01 2.40
CA TYR A 116 -7.75 -18.14 1.85
C TYR A 116 -8.69 -19.32 1.66
N ILE A 117 -8.47 -20.09 0.60
CA ILE A 117 -9.13 -21.37 0.38
C ILE A 117 -8.15 -22.50 0.68
N ASN A 118 -8.61 -23.55 1.35
CA ASN A 118 -7.89 -24.81 1.48
C ASN A 118 -8.57 -25.86 0.61
N HIS A 119 -8.00 -26.13 -0.57
CA HIS A 119 -8.55 -27.08 -1.54
C HIS A 119 -8.64 -28.51 -1.02
N ARG A 120 -7.75 -28.89 -0.10
CA ARG A 120 -7.76 -30.24 0.50
C ARG A 120 -8.89 -30.43 1.51
N LYS A 121 -9.31 -29.35 2.17
CA LYS A 121 -10.36 -29.38 3.20
C LYS A 121 -11.70 -28.81 2.73
N GLY A 122 -11.74 -28.13 1.59
CA GLY A 122 -12.92 -27.41 1.10
C GLY A 122 -13.32 -26.22 1.98
N THR A 123 -12.42 -25.71 2.83
CA THR A 123 -12.71 -24.64 3.80
C THR A 123 -12.14 -23.31 3.35
N LYS A 124 -12.86 -22.21 3.59
CA LYS A 124 -12.36 -20.84 3.45
C LYS A 124 -12.18 -20.20 4.81
N ARG A 125 -11.16 -19.34 4.96
CA ARG A 125 -10.95 -18.57 6.20
C ARG A 125 -10.21 -17.27 5.92
N PHE A 126 -10.50 -16.25 6.70
CA PHE A 126 -9.66 -15.06 6.77
C PHE A 126 -8.46 -15.32 7.68
N ALA A 127 -7.28 -14.87 7.29
CA ALA A 127 -6.04 -15.16 8.04
C ALA A 127 -4.99 -14.05 8.03
N CYS A 128 -5.04 -13.14 7.05
CA CYS A 128 -4.19 -11.96 6.97
C CYS A 128 -5.04 -10.73 6.69
N GLY A 129 -4.50 -9.57 7.01
CA GLY A 129 -4.97 -8.26 6.58
C GLY A 129 -4.17 -7.70 5.43
N GLY A 130 -4.60 -6.54 4.97
CA GLY A 130 -3.92 -5.70 4.01
C GLY A 130 -4.38 -4.26 4.12
N THR A 131 -3.81 -3.39 3.29
CA THR A 131 -4.06 -1.95 3.33
C THR A 131 -4.24 -1.41 1.92
N LEU A 132 -5.40 -0.83 1.63
CA LEU A 132 -5.69 -0.22 0.34
C LEU A 132 -4.82 1.04 0.13
N LEU A 133 -3.98 1.03 -0.90
CA LEU A 133 -3.11 2.15 -1.26
C LEU A 133 -3.73 3.06 -2.33
N ASN A 134 -4.49 2.46 -3.24
CA ASN A 134 -5.29 3.15 -4.24
C ASN A 134 -6.42 2.22 -4.72
N ARG A 135 -7.10 2.53 -5.83
CA ARG A 135 -8.22 1.72 -6.33
C ARG A 135 -7.85 0.30 -6.74
N LYS A 136 -6.58 0.00 -7.00
CA LYS A 136 -6.14 -1.28 -7.55
C LYS A 136 -5.15 -2.02 -6.66
N PHE A 137 -4.41 -1.34 -5.80
CA PHE A 137 -3.31 -1.94 -5.04
C PHE A 137 -3.60 -2.02 -3.55
N VAL A 138 -3.36 -3.20 -3.00
CA VAL A 138 -3.39 -3.49 -1.57
C VAL A 138 -1.99 -3.89 -1.11
N LEU A 139 -1.50 -3.23 -0.07
CA LEU A 139 -0.26 -3.57 0.62
C LEU A 139 -0.50 -4.67 1.66
N SER A 140 0.38 -5.66 1.72
CA SER A 140 0.36 -6.70 2.77
C SER A 140 1.77 -7.20 3.06
N ALA A 141 1.89 -8.25 3.88
CA ALA A 141 3.16 -8.91 4.19
C ALA A 141 3.43 -10.06 3.21
N ALA A 142 4.69 -10.31 2.87
CA ALA A 142 5.07 -11.42 1.98
C ALA A 142 4.75 -12.79 2.57
N HIS A 143 4.88 -12.96 3.89
CA HIS A 143 4.58 -14.23 4.58
C HIS A 143 3.10 -14.63 4.49
N CYS A 144 2.20 -13.72 4.10
CA CYS A 144 0.80 -14.02 3.84
C CYS A 144 0.61 -14.81 2.52
N PHE A 145 1.63 -14.95 1.69
CA PHE A 145 1.54 -15.62 0.38
C PHE A 145 2.62 -16.69 0.18
N VAL A 146 3.75 -16.57 0.88
CA VAL A 146 4.89 -17.47 0.72
C VAL A 146 4.84 -18.57 1.78
N ARG A 147 5.15 -19.81 1.38
CA ARG A 147 5.21 -21.00 2.26
C ARG A 147 3.91 -21.31 3.01
N LEU A 148 2.79 -21.04 2.35
CA LEU A 148 1.49 -21.47 2.83
C LEU A 148 1.42 -23.01 2.91
N PRO A 149 0.60 -23.56 3.83
CA PRO A 149 0.36 -25.01 3.88
C PRO A 149 -0.10 -25.56 2.53
N ALA A 150 0.29 -26.78 2.20
CA ALA A 150 -0.01 -27.36 0.88
C ALA A 150 -1.52 -27.38 0.57
N GLY A 151 -1.88 -26.83 -0.60
CA GLY A 151 -3.27 -26.67 -1.05
C GLY A 151 -4.00 -25.45 -0.47
N VAL A 152 -3.29 -24.55 0.22
CA VAL A 152 -3.80 -23.25 0.66
C VAL A 152 -3.27 -22.15 -0.25
N GLU A 153 -4.18 -21.30 -0.73
CA GLU A 153 -3.86 -20.12 -1.53
C GLU A 153 -4.80 -18.96 -1.20
N LEU A 154 -4.40 -17.74 -1.59
CA LEU A 154 -5.27 -16.58 -1.52
C LEU A 154 -6.48 -16.82 -2.45
N HIS A 155 -7.67 -16.52 -1.96
CA HIS A 155 -8.91 -16.68 -2.70
C HIS A 155 -9.55 -15.34 -3.04
N LYS A 156 -9.70 -14.45 -2.06
CA LYS A 156 -10.36 -13.14 -2.23
C LYS A 156 -9.70 -12.08 -1.36
N VAL A 157 -9.77 -10.83 -1.84
CA VAL A 157 -9.48 -9.62 -1.06
C VAL A 157 -10.79 -8.89 -0.79
N ARG A 158 -11.16 -8.74 0.49
CA ARG A 158 -12.37 -8.04 0.92
C ARG A 158 -12.06 -6.64 1.40
N LEU A 159 -12.80 -5.64 0.92
CA LEU A 159 -12.76 -4.26 1.37
C LEU A 159 -14.12 -3.83 1.95
N GLY A 160 -14.11 -2.87 2.88
CA GLY A 160 -15.32 -2.29 3.46
C GLY A 160 -16.01 -3.16 4.51
N GLU A 161 -15.32 -4.17 5.03
CA GLU A 161 -15.80 -5.04 6.11
C GLU A 161 -15.74 -4.32 7.47
N TRP A 162 -16.66 -4.67 8.36
CA TRP A 162 -16.62 -4.31 9.78
C TRP A 162 -17.00 -5.49 10.67
N ASP A 163 -18.11 -6.18 10.36
CA ASP A 163 -18.63 -7.34 11.09
C ASP A 163 -18.65 -8.61 10.23
N THR A 164 -17.69 -9.52 10.47
CA THR A 164 -17.50 -10.71 9.64
C THR A 164 -18.62 -11.75 9.73
N ASP A 165 -19.53 -11.62 10.70
CA ASP A 165 -20.67 -12.54 10.87
C ASP A 165 -21.98 -11.95 10.35
N SER A 166 -21.96 -10.74 9.77
CA SER A 166 -23.13 -10.10 9.16
C SER A 166 -22.95 -9.92 7.66
N GLU A 167 -24.06 -9.96 6.90
CA GLU A 167 -24.05 -9.56 5.48
C GLU A 167 -24.27 -8.05 5.31
N ILE A 168 -24.96 -7.43 6.27
CA ILE A 168 -25.25 -5.99 6.30
C ILE A 168 -24.79 -5.47 7.66
N ASP A 169 -23.80 -4.60 7.62
CA ASP A 169 -23.24 -4.00 8.83
C ASP A 169 -24.03 -2.76 9.17
N CYS A 170 -24.59 -2.69 10.38
CA CYS A 170 -25.28 -1.51 10.87
C CYS A 170 -24.86 -1.21 12.31
N GLU A 171 -24.79 0.08 12.62
CA GLU A 171 -24.53 0.59 13.97
C GLU A 171 -25.60 1.62 14.32
N ASP A 172 -26.19 1.48 15.51
CA ASP A 172 -27.13 2.47 16.04
C ASP A 172 -26.34 3.68 16.55
N LEU A 173 -26.52 4.83 15.90
CA LEU A 173 -25.82 6.07 16.20
C LEU A 173 -26.85 7.17 16.44
N ASP A 174 -26.91 7.68 17.67
CA ASP A 174 -27.83 8.76 18.08
C ASP A 174 -29.31 8.48 17.73
N ASP A 175 -29.77 7.25 17.98
CA ASP A 175 -31.12 6.74 17.65
C ASP A 175 -31.44 6.66 16.13
N GLU A 176 -30.42 6.74 15.27
CA GLU A 176 -30.53 6.52 13.82
C GLU A 176 -29.67 5.30 13.40
N LEU A 177 -30.28 4.36 12.67
CA LEU A 177 -29.60 3.17 12.18
C LEU A 177 -28.72 3.53 10.97
N SER A 178 -27.40 3.49 11.15
CA SER A 178 -26.43 3.74 10.08
C SER A 178 -25.88 2.41 9.57
N CYS A 179 -26.23 2.04 8.33
CA CYS A 179 -25.72 0.83 7.69
C CYS A 179 -24.61 1.12 6.67
N ALA A 180 -23.61 0.25 6.61
CA ALA A 180 -22.54 0.33 5.62
C ALA A 180 -23.02 -0.06 4.22
N SER A 181 -22.29 0.44 3.22
CA SER A 181 -22.38 -0.12 1.87
C SER A 181 -21.92 -1.58 1.87
N PRO A 182 -22.42 -2.43 0.95
CA PRO A 182 -21.95 -3.81 0.84
C PRO A 182 -20.44 -3.90 0.69
N VAL A 183 -19.85 -4.94 1.28
CA VAL A 183 -18.44 -5.27 1.13
C VAL A 183 -18.08 -5.46 -0.35
N GLN A 184 -16.83 -5.18 -0.71
CA GLN A 184 -16.31 -5.37 -2.05
C GLN A 184 -15.29 -6.51 -2.05
N ASP A 185 -15.68 -7.66 -2.62
CA ASP A 185 -14.80 -8.82 -2.78
C ASP A 185 -14.15 -8.83 -4.17
N PHE A 186 -12.83 -8.94 -4.21
CA PHE A 186 -12.04 -8.98 -5.44
C PHE A 186 -11.26 -10.30 -5.56
N ASP A 187 -11.18 -10.84 -6.78
CA ASP A 187 -10.04 -11.68 -7.15
C ASP A 187 -8.79 -10.79 -7.32
N TYR A 188 -7.63 -11.39 -7.57
CA TYR A 188 -6.38 -10.66 -7.80
C TYR A 188 -5.82 -10.99 -9.18
N GLU A 189 -5.19 -10.00 -9.84
CA GLU A 189 -4.42 -10.25 -11.06
C GLU A 189 -3.01 -10.73 -10.77
N ARG A 190 -2.39 -10.16 -9.73
CA ARG A 190 -1.01 -10.48 -9.35
C ARG A 190 -0.78 -10.28 -7.86
N ILE A 191 0.13 -11.11 -7.37
CA ILE A 191 0.73 -10.97 -6.05
C ILE A 191 2.22 -10.75 -6.30
N ILE A 192 2.73 -9.60 -5.87
CA ILE A 192 4.10 -9.15 -6.09
C ILE A 192 4.80 -9.25 -4.76
N ILE A 193 5.72 -10.20 -4.64
CA ILE A 193 6.51 -10.44 -3.44
C ILE A 193 7.84 -9.72 -3.59
N HIS A 194 8.28 -9.01 -2.55
CA HIS A 194 9.59 -8.38 -2.57
C HIS A 194 10.70 -9.41 -2.82
N GLU A 195 11.60 -9.11 -3.74
CA GLU A 195 12.59 -10.05 -4.29
C GLU A 195 13.61 -10.48 -3.23
N GLY A 196 13.87 -9.60 -2.27
CA GLY A 196 14.68 -9.88 -1.08
C GLY A 196 13.98 -10.74 -0.01
N TYR A 197 12.70 -11.10 -0.16
CA TYR A 197 11.99 -11.95 0.80
C TYR A 197 12.27 -13.43 0.52
N THR A 198 13.06 -14.06 1.38
CA THR A 198 13.48 -15.46 1.19
C THR A 198 12.46 -16.49 1.70
N GLY A 199 11.53 -16.04 2.55
CA GLY A 199 10.64 -16.91 3.34
C GLY A 199 11.36 -17.85 4.32
N ASN A 200 12.70 -17.82 4.39
CA ASN A 200 13.53 -18.89 4.94
C ASN A 200 14.14 -18.64 6.31
N HIS A 201 13.79 -17.54 6.97
CA HIS A 201 14.42 -17.14 8.22
C HIS A 201 13.40 -16.66 9.26
N ALA A 202 13.77 -16.82 10.54
CA ALA A 202 12.99 -16.35 11.68
C ALA A 202 12.91 -14.81 11.76
N ASP A 203 13.77 -14.10 11.02
CA ASP A 203 13.84 -12.64 10.97
C ASP A 203 12.79 -11.99 10.05
N ARG A 204 12.22 -12.71 9.08
CA ARG A 204 11.28 -12.18 8.08
C ARG A 204 11.73 -10.83 7.50
N GLU A 205 13.00 -10.74 7.10
CA GLU A 205 13.49 -9.54 6.43
C GLU A 205 12.73 -9.29 5.11
N ASN A 206 12.47 -8.02 4.78
CA ASN A 206 11.75 -7.59 3.57
C ASN A 206 10.34 -8.20 3.43
N ASP A 207 9.65 -8.40 4.56
CA ASP A 207 8.31 -8.98 4.60
C ASP A 207 7.23 -8.00 4.14
N ILE A 208 7.17 -7.80 2.83
CA ILE A 208 6.25 -6.88 2.15
C ILE A 208 5.82 -7.46 0.80
N ALA A 209 4.55 -7.23 0.46
CA ALA A 209 3.97 -7.66 -0.80
C ALA A 209 2.88 -6.68 -1.26
N LEU A 210 2.68 -6.61 -2.57
CA LEU A 210 1.55 -5.93 -3.18
C LEU A 210 0.59 -6.95 -3.80
N ILE A 211 -0.70 -6.69 -3.67
CA ILE A 211 -1.76 -7.39 -4.39
C ILE A 211 -2.38 -6.39 -5.33
N GLU A 212 -2.43 -6.74 -6.61
CA GLU A 212 -3.27 -6.01 -7.56
C GLU A 212 -4.61 -6.70 -7.70
N LEU A 213 -5.67 -5.93 -7.47
CA LEU A 213 -7.04 -6.37 -7.58
C LEU A 213 -7.41 -6.60 -9.06
N SER A 214 -8.22 -7.63 -9.32
CA SER A 214 -8.85 -7.92 -10.62
C SER A 214 -9.75 -6.80 -11.17
N GLY A 215 -10.04 -5.79 -10.35
CA GLY A 215 -10.84 -4.63 -10.73
C GLY A 215 -10.56 -3.43 -9.83
N SER A 216 -11.19 -2.31 -10.15
CA SER A 216 -11.00 -1.06 -9.40
C SER A 216 -12.00 -0.94 -8.24
N ALA A 217 -11.49 -0.74 -7.04
CA ALA A 217 -12.27 -0.43 -5.84
C ALA A 217 -13.10 0.85 -6.03
N LYS A 218 -14.37 0.77 -5.62
CA LYS A 218 -15.29 1.90 -5.60
C LYS A 218 -15.16 2.60 -4.25
N TYR A 219 -14.51 3.75 -4.23
CA TYR A 219 -14.44 4.53 -3.00
C TYR A 219 -15.83 4.96 -2.53
N ASN A 220 -16.05 4.84 -1.23
CA ASN A 220 -17.21 5.29 -0.47
C ASN A 220 -16.76 5.54 0.97
N ASP A 221 -17.66 5.76 1.92
CA ASP A 221 -17.26 6.06 3.30
C ASP A 221 -16.54 4.92 4.04
N PHE A 222 -16.69 3.69 3.55
CA PHE A 222 -16.15 2.46 4.14
C PHE A 222 -14.93 1.91 3.38
N VAL A 223 -14.66 2.43 2.18
CA VAL A 223 -13.56 2.04 1.30
C VAL A 223 -12.84 3.29 0.80
N LYS A 224 -11.69 3.62 1.39
CA LYS A 224 -10.82 4.74 1.00
C LYS A 224 -9.37 4.32 1.13
N PRO A 225 -8.44 4.86 0.33
CA PRO A 225 -7.03 4.50 0.44
C PRO A 225 -6.38 5.20 1.64
N ILE A 226 -5.33 4.61 2.20
CA ILE A 226 -4.44 5.30 3.16
C ILE A 226 -3.34 6.07 2.42
N CYS A 227 -2.75 7.07 3.05
CA CYS A 227 -1.56 7.73 2.50
C CYS A 227 -0.28 6.91 2.73
N LEU A 228 0.59 6.86 1.72
CA LEU A 228 1.97 6.40 1.84
C LEU A 228 2.87 7.50 2.44
N PRO A 229 3.95 7.11 3.16
CA PRO A 229 4.91 8.03 3.76
C PRO A 229 5.94 8.51 2.71
N GLU A 230 5.46 9.31 1.76
CA GLU A 230 6.23 9.82 0.62
C GLU A 230 7.51 10.54 1.08
N PRO A 231 8.61 10.52 0.31
CA PRO A 231 9.84 11.25 0.63
C PRO A 231 9.61 12.74 0.90
N GLY A 232 8.66 13.35 0.18
CA GLY A 232 8.27 14.75 0.35
C GLY A 232 7.29 15.04 1.49
N THR A 233 6.88 14.04 2.29
CA THR A 233 5.93 14.22 3.39
C THR A 233 6.46 15.24 4.40
N PRO A 234 5.74 16.34 4.70
CA PRO A 234 6.22 17.33 5.65
C PRO A 234 6.38 16.77 7.07
N ASN A 235 7.55 16.97 7.69
CA ASN A 235 7.90 16.40 9.00
C ASN A 235 7.80 14.85 9.03
N LYS A 236 8.24 14.16 7.96
CA LYS A 236 8.19 12.70 7.81
C LYS A 236 8.73 11.96 9.01
N GLU A 237 9.75 12.47 9.68
CA GLU A 237 10.32 11.89 10.90
C GLU A 237 9.27 11.67 11.99
N LYS A 238 8.31 12.59 12.14
CA LYS A 238 7.22 12.51 13.13
C LYS A 238 6.26 11.34 12.88
N LEU A 239 6.29 10.75 11.68
CA LEU A 239 5.50 9.55 11.38
C LEU A 239 5.86 8.37 12.28
N TYR A 240 7.10 8.33 12.75
CA TYR A 240 7.65 7.24 13.56
C TYR A 240 7.85 7.64 15.03
N PHE A 241 7.19 8.69 15.53
CA PHE A 241 7.27 9.09 16.94
C PHE A 241 5.89 9.21 17.58
N GLY A 242 5.81 8.92 18.88
CA GLY A 242 4.55 8.94 19.66
C GLY A 242 3.60 7.80 19.26
N SER A 243 2.32 7.97 19.56
CA SER A 243 1.34 6.88 19.39
C SER A 243 0.96 6.64 17.93
N MET A 244 0.87 5.36 17.61
CA MET A 244 0.45 4.77 16.34
C MET A 244 -0.75 3.86 16.61
N TRP A 245 -1.43 3.42 15.55
CA TRP A 245 -2.63 2.61 15.66
C TRP A 245 -2.51 1.40 14.75
N ALA A 246 -2.74 0.21 15.32
CA ALA A 246 -3.00 -0.99 14.54
C ALA A 246 -4.50 -1.27 14.57
N ALA A 247 -5.02 -1.85 13.48
CA ALA A 247 -6.41 -2.26 13.38
C ALA A 247 -6.53 -3.60 12.65
N GLY A 248 -7.59 -4.34 12.94
CA GLY A 248 -7.84 -5.64 12.31
C GLY A 248 -8.88 -6.49 13.02
N TRP A 249 -8.98 -7.75 12.60
CA TRP A 249 -9.89 -8.77 13.12
C TRP A 249 -9.12 -9.94 13.77
N GLY A 250 -7.82 -9.73 14.04
CA GLY A 250 -6.93 -10.73 14.59
C GLY A 250 -7.39 -11.29 15.93
N ARG A 251 -6.73 -12.37 16.35
CA ARG A 251 -6.96 -13.06 17.62
C ARG A 251 -6.83 -12.08 18.77
N THR A 252 -7.81 -12.05 19.64
CA THR A 252 -7.64 -11.43 20.96
C THR A 252 -7.03 -12.45 21.93
N GLU A 253 -6.67 -12.03 23.13
CA GLU A 253 -6.21 -12.94 24.20
C GLU A 253 -7.22 -14.06 24.52
N THR A 254 -8.49 -13.89 24.15
CA THR A 254 -9.61 -14.76 24.53
C THR A 254 -10.31 -15.45 23.35
N ALA A 255 -9.98 -15.14 22.09
CA ALA A 255 -10.71 -15.66 20.92
C ALA A 255 -9.82 -15.97 19.70
N SER A 256 -10.30 -16.86 18.84
CA SER A 256 -9.63 -17.25 17.58
C SER A 256 -9.60 -16.16 16.50
N GLY A 257 -10.29 -15.05 16.73
CA GLY A 257 -10.44 -13.85 15.90
C GLY A 257 -11.59 -13.00 16.47
N SER A 258 -11.62 -11.70 16.15
CA SER A 258 -12.74 -10.82 16.51
C SER A 258 -13.75 -10.75 15.37
N ARG A 259 -15.04 -10.88 15.69
CA ARG A 259 -16.14 -10.64 14.75
C ARG A 259 -16.11 -9.21 14.19
N PHE A 260 -15.88 -8.24 15.08
CA PHE A 260 -15.82 -6.83 14.73
C PHE A 260 -14.38 -6.35 14.53
N LYS A 261 -14.19 -5.40 13.62
CA LYS A 261 -12.92 -4.69 13.46
C LYS A 261 -12.55 -3.97 14.76
N LEU A 262 -11.37 -4.27 15.27
CA LEU A 262 -10.80 -3.67 16.48
C LEU A 262 -9.63 -2.77 16.14
N TYR A 263 -9.25 -1.91 17.08
CA TYR A 263 -8.04 -1.11 17.00
C TYR A 263 -7.34 -0.99 18.35
N VAL A 264 -6.03 -0.78 18.30
CA VAL A 264 -5.19 -0.66 19.49
C VAL A 264 -4.13 0.45 19.31
N PRO A 265 -3.97 1.35 20.29
CA PRO A 265 -2.87 2.30 20.29
C PRO A 265 -1.57 1.60 20.70
N LEU A 266 -0.50 1.87 19.96
CA LEU A 266 0.84 1.37 20.20
C LEU A 266 1.82 2.54 20.20
N ASP A 267 2.91 2.42 20.92
CA ASP A 267 4.00 3.41 20.88
C ASP A 267 5.23 2.82 20.19
N LEU A 268 6.02 3.69 19.55
CA LEU A 268 7.30 3.28 18.98
C LEU A 268 8.17 2.71 20.10
N PHE A 269 8.65 1.49 19.90
CA PHE A 269 9.67 0.91 20.74
C PHE A 269 11.03 1.22 20.12
N ASP A 270 11.92 1.80 20.94
CA ASP A 270 13.27 2.16 20.51
C ASP A 270 13.96 1.00 19.79
N LEU A 271 14.49 1.28 18.58
CA LEU A 271 15.00 0.24 17.69
C LEU A 271 16.19 -0.49 18.30
N GLN A 272 17.08 0.24 18.99
CA GLN A 272 18.23 -0.36 19.65
C GLN A 272 17.77 -1.34 20.73
N SER A 273 16.89 -0.89 21.62
CA SER A 273 16.30 -1.69 22.68
C SER A 273 15.51 -2.89 22.13
N CYS A 274 14.82 -2.71 21.00
CA CYS A 274 14.11 -3.79 20.34
C CYS A 274 15.06 -4.86 19.81
N ASN A 275 16.08 -4.44 19.06
CA ASN A 275 17.07 -5.33 18.48
C ASN A 275 17.81 -6.10 19.58
N GLU A 276 18.20 -5.44 20.68
CA GLU A 276 18.77 -6.12 21.85
C GLU A 276 17.82 -7.15 22.45
N THR A 277 16.52 -6.83 22.55
CA THR A 277 15.51 -7.75 23.08
C THR A 277 15.36 -8.98 22.19
N TYR A 278 15.27 -8.79 20.88
CA TYR A 278 15.12 -9.87 19.91
C TYR A 278 16.40 -10.71 19.79
N GLN A 279 17.59 -10.10 19.79
CA GLN A 279 18.86 -10.83 19.81
C GLN A 279 19.03 -11.65 21.10
N ARG A 280 18.68 -11.09 22.26
CA ARG A 280 18.85 -11.80 23.54
C ARG A 280 17.82 -12.91 23.73
N ARG A 281 16.54 -12.63 23.51
CA ARG A 281 15.42 -13.51 23.87
C ARG A 281 14.93 -14.40 22.74
N VAL A 282 14.96 -13.91 21.50
CA VAL A 282 14.41 -14.61 20.32
C VAL A 282 15.51 -15.15 19.41
N LYS A 283 16.76 -14.70 19.58
CA LYS A 283 17.94 -15.06 18.78
C LYS A 283 17.80 -14.66 17.30
N VAL A 284 17.13 -13.53 17.07
CA VAL A 284 16.86 -12.98 15.74
C VAL A 284 17.36 -11.53 15.72
N PRO A 285 18.35 -11.18 14.88
CA PRO A 285 18.72 -9.77 14.70
C PRO A 285 17.67 -9.07 13.84
N LEU A 286 17.37 -7.82 14.17
CA LEU A 286 16.50 -6.96 13.35
C LEU A 286 17.34 -6.11 12.40
N THR A 287 16.79 -5.80 11.23
CA THR A 287 17.46 -4.98 10.20
C THR A 287 16.83 -3.58 10.12
N GLU A 288 17.41 -2.69 9.32
CA GLU A 288 16.91 -1.32 9.18
C GLU A 288 15.57 -1.19 8.44
N THR A 289 15.13 -2.27 7.79
CA THR A 289 13.82 -2.38 7.13
C THR A 289 12.71 -2.77 8.11
N GLN A 290 13.04 -2.88 9.40
CA GLN A 290 12.16 -3.31 10.46
C GLN A 290 12.17 -2.33 11.62
N PHE A 291 11.07 -2.28 12.35
CA PHE A 291 10.95 -1.54 13.59
C PHE A 291 9.94 -2.18 14.51
N CYS A 292 9.90 -1.70 15.74
CA CYS A 292 9.09 -2.30 16.78
C CYS A 292 8.09 -1.32 17.33
N ALA A 293 6.90 -1.82 17.63
CA ALA A 293 5.90 -1.10 18.38
C ALA A 293 5.36 -2.00 19.48
N MET A 294 4.93 -1.39 20.57
CA MET A 294 4.34 -2.09 21.70
C MET A 294 3.23 -1.21 22.27
N GLY A 295 2.10 -1.82 22.61
CA GLY A 295 1.09 -1.11 23.39
C GLY A 295 1.22 -1.39 24.88
N ALA A 296 0.30 -0.84 25.66
CA ALA A 296 0.25 -1.12 27.09
C ALA A 296 0.08 -2.63 27.37
N PRO A 297 0.45 -3.13 28.57
CA PRO A 297 0.22 -4.54 28.92
C PRO A 297 -1.21 -4.99 28.61
N GLY A 298 -1.36 -6.11 27.90
CA GLY A 298 -2.64 -6.65 27.43
C GLY A 298 -3.25 -5.94 26.20
N LYS A 299 -2.53 -4.98 25.60
CA LYS A 299 -2.95 -4.22 24.42
C LYS A 299 -1.80 -4.23 23.41
N ASP A 300 -1.79 -5.20 22.51
CA ASP A 300 -0.77 -5.30 21.45
C ASP A 300 -1.40 -5.92 20.19
N THR A 301 -0.71 -5.85 19.06
CA THR A 301 -1.09 -6.64 17.87
C THR A 301 -0.88 -8.12 18.10
N CYS A 302 -1.76 -8.92 17.51
CA CYS A 302 -1.84 -10.34 17.75
C CYS A 302 -1.84 -11.13 16.43
N ASN A 303 -1.80 -12.46 16.55
CA ASN A 303 -1.94 -13.37 15.41
C ASN A 303 -3.26 -13.10 14.67
N GLY A 304 -3.22 -12.88 13.36
CA GLY A 304 -4.41 -12.63 12.52
C GLY A 304 -4.54 -11.19 12.01
N ASP A 305 -3.75 -10.25 12.54
CA ASP A 305 -3.54 -8.92 11.95
C ASP A 305 -2.35 -8.88 10.98
N SER A 306 -1.69 -10.03 10.74
CA SER A 306 -0.58 -10.21 9.82
C SER A 306 -0.84 -9.54 8.47
N GLY A 307 0.09 -8.71 7.99
CA GLY A 307 -0.08 -7.95 6.74
C GLY A 307 -0.97 -6.71 6.85
N GLY A 308 -1.66 -6.50 7.98
CA GLY A 308 -2.40 -5.28 8.27
C GLY A 308 -1.49 -4.07 8.55
N PRO A 309 -2.06 -2.85 8.55
CA PRO A 309 -1.30 -1.63 8.72
C PRO A 309 -1.00 -1.31 10.18
N LEU A 310 0.20 -0.78 10.41
CA LEU A 310 0.47 0.14 11.50
C LEU A 310 0.40 1.57 10.96
N MET A 311 -0.40 2.40 11.61
CA MET A 311 -0.82 3.69 11.09
C MET A 311 -0.39 4.83 12.00
N LYS A 312 -0.08 5.98 11.41
CA LYS A 312 0.13 7.23 12.14
C LYS A 312 -0.79 8.32 11.60
N THR A 313 -1.49 8.99 12.51
CA THR A 313 -2.22 10.22 12.20
C THR A 313 -1.30 11.43 12.35
N MET A 314 -1.20 12.24 11.29
CA MET A 314 -0.58 13.55 11.30
C MET A 314 -1.58 14.60 10.83
N LYS A 315 -1.89 15.56 11.70
CA LYS A 315 -3.02 16.48 11.54
C LYS A 315 -4.32 15.68 11.42
N THR A 316 -4.90 15.60 10.22
CA THR A 316 -6.16 14.90 9.92
C THR A 316 -5.97 13.75 8.93
N LEU A 317 -4.72 13.43 8.57
CA LEU A 317 -4.40 12.40 7.58
C LEU A 317 -3.71 11.22 8.25
N HIS A 318 -4.11 10.03 7.85
CA HIS A 318 -3.54 8.75 8.26
C HIS A 318 -2.55 8.25 7.22
N TYR A 319 -1.40 7.79 7.72
CA TYR A 319 -0.33 7.23 6.91
C TYR A 319 -0.05 5.80 7.34
N VAL A 320 0.20 4.91 6.38
CA VAL A 320 0.73 3.57 6.69
C VAL A 320 2.23 3.68 6.92
N VAL A 321 2.67 3.42 8.14
CA VAL A 321 4.08 3.51 8.55
C VAL A 321 4.71 2.14 8.73
N GLY A 322 3.89 1.12 8.97
CA GLY A 322 4.34 -0.25 9.10
C GLY A 322 3.37 -1.28 8.54
N VAL A 323 3.88 -2.47 8.26
CA VAL A 323 3.08 -3.68 7.97
C VAL A 323 3.35 -4.69 9.08
N VAL A 324 2.30 -5.26 9.68
CA VAL A 324 2.42 -6.28 10.73
C VAL A 324 3.17 -7.50 10.16
N SER A 325 4.37 -7.77 10.68
CA SER A 325 5.26 -8.83 10.15
C SER A 325 5.31 -10.03 11.08
N PHE A 326 5.84 -9.88 12.29
CA PHE A 326 5.86 -10.94 13.30
C PHE A 326 5.90 -10.36 14.71
N GLY A 327 5.58 -11.19 15.69
CA GLY A 327 5.57 -10.80 17.09
C GLY A 327 5.45 -12.01 17.98
N PRO A 328 5.43 -11.81 19.31
CA PRO A 328 5.26 -12.92 20.24
C PRO A 328 3.94 -13.65 20.00
N GLN A 329 3.94 -14.97 20.19
CA GLN A 329 2.73 -15.80 20.01
C GLN A 329 1.62 -15.46 21.02
N ARG A 330 1.98 -14.85 22.15
CA ARG A 330 1.05 -14.33 23.16
C ARG A 330 1.09 -12.81 23.13
N CYS A 331 -0.07 -12.20 22.93
CA CYS A 331 -0.23 -10.76 23.04
C CYS A 331 0.12 -10.30 24.47
N GLY A 332 0.67 -9.10 24.60
CA GLY A 332 1.01 -8.55 25.91
C GLY A 332 2.15 -9.26 26.65
N SER A 333 2.93 -10.13 25.99
CA SER A 333 4.03 -10.86 26.63
C SER A 333 5.26 -10.01 26.99
N GLY A 334 5.19 -8.69 26.82
CA GLY A 334 6.30 -7.76 27.04
C GLY A 334 7.45 -7.87 26.03
N ILE A 335 7.21 -8.52 24.88
CA ILE A 335 8.11 -8.49 23.71
C ILE A 335 7.40 -7.65 22.65
N PRO A 336 8.02 -6.60 22.11
CA PRO A 336 7.35 -5.75 21.13
C PRO A 336 7.10 -6.51 19.83
N ALA A 337 6.01 -6.20 19.14
CA ALA A 337 5.77 -6.70 17.79
C ALA A 337 6.70 -5.99 16.79
N VAL A 338 7.08 -6.71 15.73
CA VAL A 338 7.94 -6.24 14.64
C VAL A 338 7.10 -5.96 13.39
N TYR A 339 7.39 -4.83 12.79
CA TYR A 339 6.72 -4.29 11.62
C TYR A 339 7.74 -4.01 10.53
N THR A 340 7.35 -4.25 9.28
CA THR A 340 8.11 -3.82 8.11
C THR A 340 7.99 -2.30 7.95
N ARG A 341 9.11 -1.57 7.86
CA ARG A 341 9.19 -0.10 7.69
C ARG A 341 8.78 0.33 6.29
N VAL A 342 7.55 0.82 6.11
CA VAL A 342 7.01 1.12 4.77
C VAL A 342 7.82 2.18 4.02
N ASP A 343 8.37 3.18 4.71
CA ASP A 343 9.18 4.21 4.07
C ASP A 343 10.49 3.70 3.43
N LYS A 344 11.01 2.56 3.90
CA LYS A 344 12.19 1.90 3.33
C LYS A 344 11.87 1.17 2.02
N PHE A 345 10.59 0.89 1.76
CA PHE A 345 10.12 0.22 0.55
C PHE A 345 9.34 1.15 -0.39
N TYR A 346 9.36 2.48 -0.14
CA TYR A 346 8.58 3.43 -0.94
C TYR A 346 8.83 3.28 -2.44
N ASP A 347 10.09 3.32 -2.88
CA ASP A 347 10.45 3.21 -4.30
C ASP A 347 10.05 1.86 -4.91
N TRP A 348 10.16 0.77 -4.13
CA TRP A 348 9.73 -0.57 -4.54
C TRP A 348 8.21 -0.64 -4.73
N ILE A 349 7.44 -0.06 -3.79
CA ILE A 349 5.98 -0.01 -3.85
C ILE A 349 5.53 0.75 -5.10
N VAL A 350 5.99 1.99 -5.24
CA VAL A 350 5.51 2.87 -6.32
C VAL A 350 6.07 2.45 -7.68
N GLY A 351 7.26 1.85 -7.73
CA GLY A 351 7.84 1.28 -8.94
C GLY A 351 6.93 0.23 -9.56
N HIS A 352 6.48 -0.73 -8.75
CA HIS A 352 5.56 -1.77 -9.20
C HIS A 352 4.15 -1.24 -9.48
N MET A 353 3.64 -0.28 -8.70
CA MET A 353 2.35 0.34 -9.00
C MET A 353 2.38 1.05 -10.38
N VAL A 354 3.46 1.74 -10.73
CA VAL A 354 3.61 2.35 -12.07
C VAL A 354 3.69 1.32 -13.19
N GLU A 355 4.49 0.27 -12.99
CA GLU A 355 4.71 -0.78 -13.99
C GLU A 355 3.41 -1.51 -14.36
N PHE A 356 2.50 -1.63 -13.40
CA PHE A 356 1.31 -2.46 -13.51
C PHE A 356 0.00 -1.69 -13.67
N GLU A 357 0.00 -0.37 -13.45
CA GLU A 357 -1.15 0.51 -13.79
C GLU A 357 -1.23 0.89 -15.27
N ASN A 358 -0.10 0.88 -15.99
CA ASN A 358 0.03 1.28 -17.39
C ASN A 358 0.29 0.06 -18.28
#